data_AF-A0A3D4MFL4-F1
#
_entry.id   AF-A0A3D4MFL4-F1
#
_cell.length_a   1.000
_cell.length_b   1.000
_cell.length_c   1.000
_cell.angle_alpha   90.00
_cell.angle_beta   90.00
_cell.angle_gamma   90.00
#
_symmetry.space_group_name_H-M   'P 1'
#
loop_
_entity.id
_entity.type
_entity.pdbx_description
1 polymer ?
#
loop_
_entity_poly.entity_id
_entity_poly.type
_entity_poly.pdbx_seq_one_letter_code
_entity_poly.pdbx_strand_id
1 'polypeptide(L)'
;MSLDDDFNKNGNKPVPAEGFGAGQSWQDKVVEADKIWTQVKALLDAQGMALPQTPRRPDVRLIVSNVSGTEMRFHNPGDHSGSKEEVIPSSGDKTAAMIMVKGKDLSAQAANAKEIFDLYNLGAEGLSARFVADLKAGKLADYIDEAYGPAPFEQQASKLVEVNWQAQDGSDFNVPPTQGANAAFGARAATNETVFLAQFQIFVKGTGTTPELADGYGMNIAVASDWQTGVESTRPIVPAVAKTYYGAHFDSIPVVTLHPDGIVKSIDLQNGSVITHDMPAKKPSGNAPKSP
;
A
#
# COMPACT_ATOMS: atom_id res chain seq x y z
N MET A 1 23.24 25.46 -19.70
CA MET A 1 21.84 25.27 -20.14
C MET A 1 21.42 23.95 -19.53
N SER A 2 20.48 24.00 -18.59
CA SER A 2 20.04 22.83 -17.83
C SER A 2 19.18 21.93 -18.72
N LEU A 3 19.37 20.61 -18.59
CA LEU A 3 18.62 19.55 -19.27
C LEU A 3 17.23 19.32 -18.64
N ASP A 4 16.86 20.11 -17.63
CA ASP A 4 15.67 19.84 -16.80
C ASP A 4 14.39 20.57 -17.26
N ASP A 5 14.46 21.48 -18.23
CA ASP A 5 13.33 22.37 -18.55
C ASP A 5 12.34 21.85 -19.61
N ASP A 6 12.63 20.74 -20.30
CA ASP A 6 11.79 20.24 -21.41
C ASP A 6 10.89 19.04 -21.06
N PHE A 7 10.95 18.50 -19.84
CA PHE A 7 10.27 17.24 -19.51
C PHE A 7 8.77 17.39 -19.17
N ASN A 8 8.27 18.61 -18.91
CA ASN A 8 6.95 18.79 -18.29
C ASN A 8 6.00 19.78 -18.99
N LYS A 9 6.20 20.08 -20.27
CA LYS A 9 5.24 20.89 -21.05
C LYS A 9 4.71 20.11 -22.24
N ASN A 10 3.59 19.41 -22.03
CA ASN A 10 2.37 19.60 -22.82
C ASN A 10 1.29 18.61 -22.36
N GLY A 11 0.22 19.18 -21.80
CA GLY A 11 -1.02 18.48 -21.50
C GLY A 11 -1.74 18.03 -22.77
N ASN A 12 -2.62 17.05 -22.57
CA ASN A 12 -3.47 16.38 -23.54
C ASN A 12 -2.76 15.47 -24.56
N LYS A 13 -2.25 14.33 -24.08
CA LYS A 13 -2.18 13.13 -24.93
C LYS A 13 -3.49 12.35 -24.78
N PRO A 14 -4.13 11.92 -25.88
CA PRO A 14 -5.31 11.07 -25.81
C PRO A 14 -4.96 9.75 -25.13
N VAL A 15 -5.80 9.31 -24.19
CA VAL A 15 -5.71 7.97 -23.59
C VAL A 15 -5.98 6.96 -24.72
N PRO A 16 -5.04 6.07 -25.09
CA PRO A 16 -5.29 5.07 -26.11
C PRO A 16 -6.35 4.09 -25.63
N ALA A 17 -7.29 3.77 -26.50
CA ALA A 17 -8.44 2.92 -26.17
C ALA A 17 -8.09 1.45 -25.92
N GLU A 18 -6.90 0.96 -26.32
CA GLU A 18 -6.34 -0.36 -25.97
C GLU A 18 -4.94 -0.51 -26.59
N GLY A 19 -3.98 -1.09 -25.86
CA GLY A 19 -2.70 -1.57 -26.40
C GLY A 19 -1.49 -0.62 -26.41
N PHE A 20 -0.31 -1.23 -26.58
CA PHE A 20 1.05 -0.68 -26.39
C PHE A 20 1.57 -0.04 -27.69
N GLY A 21 1.54 1.29 -27.78
CA GLY A 21 1.91 2.04 -28.98
C GLY A 21 3.34 2.59 -28.95
N ALA A 22 3.85 2.96 -30.14
CA ALA A 22 5.14 3.66 -30.27
C ALA A 22 5.07 5.06 -29.64
N GLY A 23 6.07 5.42 -28.83
CA GLY A 23 6.21 6.76 -28.23
C GLY A 23 5.74 6.92 -26.78
N GLN A 24 5.30 5.85 -26.11
CA GLN A 24 5.06 5.84 -24.67
C GLN A 24 6.34 5.51 -23.90
N SER A 25 6.75 6.38 -22.95
CA SER A 25 7.82 6.04 -22.00
C SER A 25 7.36 4.91 -21.08
N TRP A 26 8.28 4.20 -20.42
CA TRP A 26 7.88 3.20 -19.42
C TRP A 26 7.13 3.82 -18.22
N GLN A 27 7.40 5.09 -17.92
CA GLN A 27 6.69 5.86 -16.89
C GLN A 27 5.26 6.23 -17.33
N ASP A 28 5.00 6.37 -18.64
CA ASP A 28 3.65 6.61 -19.20
C ASP A 28 2.78 5.33 -19.23
N LYS A 29 3.32 4.17 -18.86
CA LYS A 29 2.67 2.85 -18.93
C LYS A 29 2.17 2.42 -17.55
N VAL A 30 1.14 3.10 -17.06
CA VAL A 30 0.46 2.73 -15.82
C VAL A 30 -0.50 1.57 -16.11
N VAL A 31 -0.27 0.41 -15.49
CA VAL A 31 -1.22 -0.71 -15.48
C VAL A 31 -2.01 -0.66 -14.18
N GLU A 32 -3.33 -0.61 -14.27
CA GLU A 32 -4.22 -0.56 -13.10
C GLU A 32 -4.26 -1.89 -12.36
N ALA A 33 -4.11 -1.84 -11.04
CA ALA A 33 -4.12 -3.02 -10.18
C ALA A 33 -5.45 -3.81 -10.26
N ASP A 34 -6.59 -3.14 -10.43
CA ASP A 34 -7.90 -3.79 -10.57
C ASP A 34 -8.02 -4.64 -11.86
N LYS A 35 -7.40 -4.18 -12.97
CA LYS A 35 -7.36 -4.93 -14.23
C LYS A 35 -6.50 -6.19 -14.12
N ILE A 36 -5.39 -6.11 -13.37
CA ILE A 36 -4.54 -7.27 -13.09
C ILE A 36 -5.30 -8.24 -12.18
N TRP A 37 -5.91 -7.75 -11.10
CA TRP A 37 -6.66 -8.58 -10.17
C TRP A 37 -7.79 -9.34 -10.85
N THR A 38 -8.53 -8.70 -11.76
CA THR A 38 -9.60 -9.37 -12.53
C THR A 38 -9.08 -10.59 -13.30
N GLN A 39 -7.92 -10.48 -13.94
CA GLN A 39 -7.28 -11.60 -14.66
C GLN A 39 -6.78 -12.69 -13.71
N VAL A 40 -6.11 -12.30 -12.62
CA VAL A 40 -5.61 -13.23 -11.59
C VAL A 40 -6.76 -14.04 -10.99
N LYS A 41 -7.83 -13.36 -10.59
CA LYS A 41 -9.03 -13.99 -10.02
C LYS A 41 -9.67 -14.97 -10.99
N ALA A 42 -9.86 -14.58 -12.26
CA ALA A 42 -10.42 -15.48 -13.27
C ALA A 42 -9.59 -16.76 -13.46
N LEU A 43 -8.26 -16.66 -13.43
CA LEU A 43 -7.36 -17.82 -13.53
C LEU A 43 -7.41 -18.71 -12.28
N LEU A 44 -7.48 -18.12 -11.10
CA LEU A 44 -7.61 -18.86 -9.83
C LEU A 44 -8.96 -19.58 -9.74
N ASP A 45 -10.04 -18.89 -10.07
CA ASP A 45 -11.41 -19.43 -10.07
C ASP A 45 -11.53 -20.61 -11.04
N ALA A 46 -10.92 -20.50 -12.23
CA ALA A 46 -10.90 -21.59 -13.23
C ALA A 46 -10.17 -22.85 -12.74
N GLN A 47 -9.28 -22.72 -11.77
CA GLN A 47 -8.53 -23.82 -11.16
C GLN A 47 -9.10 -24.24 -9.79
N GLY A 48 -10.16 -23.59 -9.31
CA GLY A 48 -10.69 -23.81 -7.96
C GLY A 48 -9.69 -23.47 -6.85
N MET A 49 -8.79 -22.51 -7.11
CA MET A 49 -7.74 -22.09 -6.20
C MET A 49 -8.02 -20.70 -5.64
N ALA A 50 -7.37 -20.35 -4.52
CA ALA A 50 -7.36 -19.01 -3.96
C ALA A 50 -5.91 -18.59 -3.66
N LEU A 51 -5.66 -17.28 -3.63
CA LEU A 51 -4.38 -16.79 -3.13
C LEU A 51 -4.24 -17.14 -1.64
N PRO A 52 -3.07 -17.63 -1.20
CA PRO A 52 -2.79 -17.73 0.22
C PRO A 52 -2.82 -16.33 0.85
N GLN A 53 -3.28 -16.25 2.10
CA GLN A 53 -3.23 -14.99 2.83
C GLN A 53 -1.85 -14.80 3.46
N THR A 54 -1.32 -13.58 3.36
CA THR A 54 -0.03 -13.22 3.94
C THR A 54 -0.25 -12.44 5.23
N PRO A 55 0.35 -12.85 6.35
CA PRO A 55 0.28 -12.08 7.58
C PRO A 55 0.96 -10.72 7.40
N ARG A 56 0.20 -9.64 7.56
CA ARG A 56 0.76 -8.31 7.77
C ARG A 56 1.24 -8.20 9.21
N ARG A 57 2.44 -7.65 9.42
CA ARG A 57 2.94 -7.35 10.75
C ARG A 57 1.96 -6.43 11.49
N PRO A 58 1.70 -6.66 12.79
CA PRO A 58 0.99 -5.70 13.60
C PRO A 58 1.75 -4.37 13.60
N ASP A 59 1.00 -3.27 13.70
CA ASP A 59 1.52 -1.91 13.80
C ASP A 59 0.76 -1.12 14.86
N VAL A 60 1.45 -0.19 15.51
CA VAL A 60 0.82 0.68 16.51
C VAL A 60 0.21 1.89 15.83
N ARG A 61 -1.04 2.15 16.18
CA ARG A 61 -1.80 3.31 15.72
C ARG A 61 -2.15 4.20 16.89
N LEU A 62 -2.17 5.50 16.62
CA LEU A 62 -2.76 6.50 17.49
C LEU A 62 -3.99 7.08 16.77
N ILE A 63 -5.15 7.03 17.41
CA ILE A 63 -6.43 7.51 16.90
C ILE A 63 -6.83 8.71 17.76
N VAL A 64 -7.01 9.88 17.15
CA VAL A 64 -7.19 11.13 17.90
C VAL A 64 -8.41 11.88 17.37
N SER A 65 -9.42 12.05 18.22
CA SER A 65 -10.65 12.77 17.88
C SER A 65 -10.46 14.28 17.94
N ASN A 66 -11.01 14.99 16.97
CA ASN A 66 -11.11 16.44 16.99
C ASN A 66 -12.32 16.86 17.81
N VAL A 67 -12.05 17.28 19.04
CA VAL A 67 -13.05 17.81 19.98
C VAL A 67 -12.96 19.32 20.16
N SER A 68 -12.18 20.00 19.31
CA SER A 68 -11.87 21.43 19.47
C SER A 68 -13.04 22.39 19.17
N GLY A 69 -14.12 21.87 18.56
CA GLY A 69 -15.22 22.69 18.06
C GLY A 69 -14.96 23.34 16.69
N THR A 70 -13.73 23.29 16.16
CA THR A 70 -13.38 23.81 14.82
C THR A 70 -12.71 22.76 13.93
N GLU A 71 -12.69 22.98 12.61
CA GLU A 71 -11.96 22.09 11.71
C GLU A 71 -10.45 22.16 11.95
N MET A 72 -9.81 20.99 12.01
CA MET A 72 -8.37 20.86 12.06
C MET A 72 -7.85 20.46 10.68
N ARG A 73 -6.75 21.09 10.26
CA ARG A 73 -6.20 20.97 8.92
C ARG A 73 -4.70 20.74 9.00
N PHE A 74 -4.16 19.78 8.26
CA PHE A 74 -2.71 19.52 8.18
C PHE A 74 -2.37 18.69 6.94
N HIS A 75 -1.11 18.61 6.55
CA HIS A 75 -0.66 17.68 5.50
C HIS A 75 -0.18 16.38 6.13
N ASN A 76 -0.40 15.26 5.43
CA ASN A 76 0.13 13.97 5.84
C ASN A 76 1.68 14.00 5.79
N PRO A 77 2.40 13.75 6.91
CA PRO A 77 3.86 13.74 6.94
C PRO A 77 4.51 12.77 5.95
N GLY A 78 3.87 11.64 5.65
CA GLY A 78 4.37 10.65 4.68
C GLY A 78 4.13 11.03 3.22
N ASP A 79 3.33 12.06 2.96
CA ASP A 79 3.05 12.66 1.64
C ASP A 79 2.59 11.68 0.54
N HIS A 80 2.00 10.54 0.91
CA HIS A 80 1.52 9.53 -0.05
C HIS A 80 0.33 10.00 -0.92
N SER A 81 -0.29 11.15 -0.58
CA SER A 81 -1.44 11.74 -1.28
C SER A 81 -1.08 12.95 -2.14
N GLY A 82 0.20 13.21 -2.42
CA GLY A 82 0.64 14.31 -3.28
C GLY A 82 0.34 15.69 -2.67
N SER A 83 0.65 15.86 -1.39
CA SER A 83 0.50 17.07 -0.60
C SER A 83 -0.93 17.57 -0.44
N LYS A 84 -1.92 16.67 -0.56
CA LYS A 84 -3.31 16.99 -0.21
C LYS A 84 -3.42 17.33 1.27
N GLU A 85 -4.20 18.37 1.59
CA GLU A 85 -4.50 18.72 2.99
C GLU A 85 -5.57 17.75 3.54
N GLU A 86 -5.28 17.20 4.72
CA GLU A 86 -6.20 16.44 5.54
C GLU A 86 -7.09 17.41 6.32
N VAL A 87 -8.42 17.25 6.23
CA VAL A 87 -9.40 18.09 6.92
C VAL A 87 -10.21 17.22 7.86
N ILE A 88 -10.06 17.47 9.17
CA ILE A 88 -10.70 16.71 10.24
C ILE A 88 -11.81 17.57 10.86
N PRO A 89 -13.10 17.25 10.65
CA PRO A 89 -14.20 18.01 11.22
C PRO A 89 -14.29 17.82 12.74
N SER A 90 -14.84 18.81 13.44
CA SER A 90 -15.08 18.78 14.89
C SER A 90 -16.42 18.16 15.29
N SER A 91 -17.25 17.82 14.31
CA SER A 91 -18.60 17.27 14.53
C SER A 91 -18.96 16.26 13.45
N GLY A 92 -20.01 15.48 13.70
CA GLY A 92 -20.42 14.37 12.85
C GLY A 92 -19.81 13.05 13.28
N ASP A 93 -19.84 12.06 12.38
CA ASP A 93 -19.41 10.69 12.64
C ASP A 93 -17.92 10.47 12.36
N LYS A 94 -17.26 11.34 11.60
CA LYS A 94 -15.86 11.20 11.18
C LYS A 94 -14.96 12.28 11.77
N THR A 95 -14.81 12.32 13.09
CA THR A 95 -14.06 13.39 13.77
C THR A 95 -12.61 13.04 14.07
N ALA A 96 -12.11 11.85 13.71
CA ALA A 96 -10.77 11.41 14.11
C ALA A 96 -9.73 11.48 12.98
N ALA A 97 -8.49 11.76 13.39
CA ALA A 97 -7.27 11.48 12.64
C ALA A 97 -6.70 10.12 13.06
N MET A 98 -6.21 9.37 12.09
CA MET A 98 -5.46 8.13 12.29
C MET A 98 -3.98 8.42 12.04
N ILE A 99 -3.14 8.03 13.00
CA ILE A 99 -1.72 8.31 13.01
C ILE A 99 -0.96 6.99 13.00
N MET A 100 -0.05 6.84 12.03
CA MET A 100 0.97 5.79 12.00
C MET A 100 2.17 6.25 12.79
N VAL A 101 2.56 5.45 13.78
CA VAL A 101 3.66 5.78 14.67
C VAL A 101 4.95 5.16 14.13
N LYS A 102 6.03 5.95 14.07
CA LYS A 102 7.35 5.46 13.69
C LYS A 102 7.94 4.58 14.78
N GLY A 103 8.76 3.64 14.36
CA GLY A 103 9.55 2.79 15.25
C GLY A 103 10.09 1.59 14.49
N LYS A 104 11.34 1.21 14.79
CA LYS A 104 12.04 0.07 14.16
C LYS A 104 11.36 -1.28 14.44
N ASP A 105 10.60 -1.36 15.52
CA ASP A 105 9.84 -2.52 15.99
C ASP A 105 8.57 -2.04 16.73
N LEU A 106 7.68 -2.97 17.06
CA LEU A 106 6.44 -2.69 17.78
C LEU A 106 6.67 -2.00 19.14
N SER A 107 7.78 -2.29 19.82
CA SER A 107 8.08 -1.73 21.13
C SER A 107 8.45 -0.26 21.04
N ALA A 108 9.30 0.10 20.10
CA ALA A 108 9.62 1.47 19.78
C ALA A 108 8.36 2.25 19.33
N GLN A 109 7.49 1.64 18.51
CA GLN A 109 6.24 2.28 18.12
C GLN A 109 5.30 2.51 19.31
N ALA A 110 5.15 1.53 20.22
CA ALA A 110 4.33 1.66 21.41
C ALA A 110 4.87 2.74 22.37
N ALA A 111 6.18 2.79 22.57
CA ALA A 111 6.84 3.82 23.38
C ALA A 111 6.63 5.22 22.79
N ASN A 112 6.84 5.39 21.49
CA ASN A 112 6.60 6.65 20.78
C ASN A 112 5.12 7.08 20.85
N ALA A 113 4.19 6.14 20.69
CA ALA A 113 2.75 6.40 20.78
C ALA A 113 2.39 6.91 22.18
N LYS A 114 2.91 6.25 23.22
CA LYS A 114 2.71 6.64 24.61
C LYS A 114 3.30 8.03 24.89
N GLU A 115 4.52 8.28 24.43
CA GLU A 115 5.18 9.57 24.62
C GLU A 115 4.39 10.73 24.00
N ILE A 116 3.94 10.57 22.76
CA ILE A 116 3.05 11.57 22.11
C ILE A 116 1.74 11.73 22.90
N PHE A 117 1.13 10.60 23.30
CA PHE A 117 -0.14 10.61 24.02
C PHE A 117 -0.05 11.40 25.33
N ASP A 118 1.02 11.19 26.10
CA ASP A 118 1.26 11.88 27.36
C ASP A 118 1.67 13.35 27.14
N LEU A 119 2.59 13.62 26.22
CA LEU A 119 3.15 14.96 25.96
C LEU A 119 2.09 16.00 25.59
N TYR A 120 1.07 15.56 24.85
CA TYR A 120 -0.04 16.39 24.39
C TYR A 120 -1.35 16.11 25.14
N ASN A 121 -1.33 15.26 26.17
CA ASN A 121 -2.52 14.88 26.94
C ASN A 121 -3.69 14.45 26.02
N LEU A 122 -3.39 13.68 24.97
CA LEU A 122 -4.33 13.41 23.88
C LEU A 122 -5.60 12.70 24.36
N GLY A 123 -5.49 11.89 25.41
CA GLY A 123 -6.65 11.21 26.01
C GLY A 123 -7.74 12.19 26.47
N ALA A 124 -7.37 13.37 26.94
CA ALA A 124 -8.30 14.41 27.38
C ALA A 124 -8.50 15.53 26.35
N GLU A 125 -7.45 15.92 25.62
CA GLU A 125 -7.51 17.07 24.72
C GLU A 125 -7.84 16.71 23.27
N GLY A 126 -7.67 15.45 22.87
CA GLY A 126 -7.84 15.02 21.49
C GLY A 126 -6.88 15.76 20.56
N LEU A 127 -7.35 16.07 19.35
CA LEU A 127 -6.57 16.72 18.30
C LEU A 127 -6.46 18.22 18.57
N SER A 128 -5.58 18.60 19.50
CA SER A 128 -5.42 19.97 19.95
C SER A 128 -4.71 20.86 18.92
N ALA A 129 -4.95 22.18 18.99
CA ALA A 129 -4.27 23.15 18.13
C ALA A 129 -2.74 23.11 18.30
N ARG A 130 -2.25 22.83 19.51
CA ARG A 130 -0.82 22.67 19.80
C ARG A 130 -0.25 21.45 19.07
N PHE A 131 -0.92 20.30 19.15
CA PHE A 131 -0.51 19.09 18.46
C PHE A 131 -0.42 19.31 16.94
N VAL A 132 -1.47 19.92 16.35
CA VAL A 132 -1.52 20.21 14.91
C VAL A 132 -0.44 21.21 14.49
N ALA A 133 -0.16 22.22 15.31
CA ALA A 133 0.91 23.19 15.04
C ALA A 133 2.30 22.53 15.04
N ASP A 134 2.57 21.67 16.03
CA ASP A 134 3.86 20.96 16.12
C ASP A 134 4.01 19.91 15.01
N LEU A 135 2.92 19.26 14.58
CA LEU A 135 2.90 18.38 13.41
C LEU A 135 3.28 19.15 12.14
N LYS A 136 2.65 20.31 11.89
CA LYS A 136 2.94 21.16 10.73
C LYS A 136 4.37 21.70 10.72
N ALA A 137 4.91 21.99 11.91
CA ALA A 137 6.28 22.46 12.07
C ALA A 137 7.32 21.32 11.93
N GLY A 138 6.90 20.08 11.68
CA GLY A 138 7.78 18.92 11.54
C GLY A 138 8.41 18.44 12.85
N LYS A 139 7.98 18.95 14.01
CA LYS A 139 8.55 18.58 15.32
C LYS A 139 8.26 17.13 15.70
N LEU A 140 7.24 16.53 15.08
CA LEU A 140 6.81 15.15 15.30
C LEU A 140 7.37 14.20 14.23
N ALA A 141 8.26 14.65 13.35
CA ALA A 141 8.77 13.85 12.23
C ALA A 141 9.52 12.57 12.66
N ASP A 142 10.10 12.54 13.86
CA ASP A 142 10.77 11.36 14.41
C ASP A 142 9.79 10.34 15.00
N TYR A 143 8.55 10.77 15.30
CA TYR A 143 7.54 9.95 15.97
C TYR A 143 6.40 9.52 15.05
N ILE A 144 6.09 10.29 14.00
CA ILE A 144 4.92 10.08 13.14
C ILE A 144 5.38 9.81 11.71
N ASP A 145 4.87 8.71 11.16
CA ASP A 145 5.12 8.31 9.76
C ASP A 145 4.04 8.88 8.85
N GLU A 146 2.79 8.67 9.24
CA GLU A 146 1.64 9.18 8.51
C GLU A 146 0.58 9.70 9.48
N ALA A 147 -0.18 10.69 9.04
CA ALA A 147 -1.36 11.19 9.73
C ALA A 147 -2.43 11.51 8.69
N TYR A 148 -3.62 10.91 8.80
CA TYR A 148 -4.66 11.04 7.79
C TYR A 148 -6.07 10.82 8.35
N GLY A 149 -7.09 11.29 7.64
CA GLY A 149 -8.49 11.15 8.00
C GLY A 149 -9.41 11.73 6.92
N PRO A 150 -10.64 12.15 7.25
CA PRO A 150 -11.35 11.97 8.52
C PRO A 150 -11.87 10.53 8.72
N ALA A 151 -11.94 10.07 9.97
CA ALA A 151 -12.40 8.72 10.32
C ALA A 151 -13.30 8.68 11.57
N PRO A 152 -14.15 7.65 11.71
CA PRO A 152 -14.97 7.47 12.91
C PRO A 152 -14.17 6.97 14.10
N PHE A 153 -14.11 7.76 15.18
CA PHE A 153 -13.28 7.49 16.36
C PHE A 153 -13.53 6.11 16.96
N GLU A 154 -14.76 5.84 17.42
CA GLU A 154 -15.11 4.59 18.11
C GLU A 154 -14.86 3.34 17.26
N GLN A 155 -15.16 3.41 15.96
CA GLN A 155 -14.94 2.30 15.03
C GLN A 155 -13.45 2.02 14.77
N GLN A 156 -12.58 3.03 14.87
CA GLN A 156 -11.14 2.84 14.70
C GLN A 156 -10.46 2.47 16.02
N ALA A 157 -10.89 3.05 17.14
CA ALA A 157 -10.40 2.73 18.47
C ALA A 157 -10.71 1.27 18.87
N SER A 158 -11.91 0.78 18.55
CA SER A 158 -12.30 -0.62 18.81
C SER A 158 -11.51 -1.67 18.01
N LYS A 159 -10.74 -1.27 17.00
CA LYS A 159 -9.83 -2.16 16.25
C LYS A 159 -8.47 -2.31 16.92
N LEU A 160 -8.18 -1.52 17.94
CA LEU A 160 -6.96 -1.62 18.72
C LEU A 160 -7.14 -2.77 19.72
N VAL A 161 -6.22 -3.72 19.68
CA VAL A 161 -6.30 -4.93 20.50
C VAL A 161 -5.02 -5.13 21.28
N GLU A 162 -5.11 -5.92 22.33
CA GLU A 162 -3.92 -6.43 23.01
C GLU A 162 -3.18 -7.37 22.06
N VAL A 163 -1.91 -7.07 21.81
CA VAL A 163 -1.03 -7.90 20.98
C VAL A 163 0.11 -8.39 21.85
N ASN A 164 0.13 -9.70 22.06
CA ASN A 164 1.30 -10.43 22.55
C ASN A 164 2.15 -10.81 21.35
N TRP A 165 3.33 -10.22 21.25
CA TRP A 165 4.24 -10.41 20.13
C TRP A 165 5.60 -10.86 20.62
N GLN A 166 6.18 -11.85 19.95
CA GLN A 166 7.55 -12.26 20.21
C GLN A 166 8.48 -11.52 19.23
N ALA A 167 9.39 -10.71 19.77
CA ALA A 167 10.40 -10.01 18.99
C ALA A 167 11.37 -10.99 18.31
N GLN A 168 12.15 -10.51 17.34
CA GLN A 168 13.10 -11.35 16.59
C GLN A 168 14.20 -11.98 17.47
N ASP A 169 14.49 -11.39 18.63
CA ASP A 169 15.42 -11.92 19.61
C ASP A 169 14.80 -12.94 20.58
N GLY A 170 13.51 -13.27 20.39
CA GLY A 170 12.76 -14.22 21.21
C GLY A 170 12.12 -13.62 22.46
N SER A 171 12.24 -12.31 22.70
CA SER A 171 11.59 -11.65 23.84
C SER A 171 10.10 -11.45 23.62
N ASP A 172 9.29 -11.73 24.64
CA ASP A 172 7.86 -11.44 24.62
C ASP A 172 7.61 -9.96 24.91
N PHE A 173 6.77 -9.34 24.10
CA PHE A 173 6.37 -7.96 24.22
C PHE A 173 4.84 -7.84 24.13
N ASN A 174 4.24 -7.13 25.07
CA ASN A 174 2.81 -6.88 25.10
C ASN A 174 2.53 -5.40 24.84
N VAL A 175 1.64 -5.11 23.89
CA VAL A 175 1.08 -3.78 23.65
C VAL A 175 -0.40 -3.78 24.04
N PRO A 176 -0.74 -3.41 25.28
CA PRO A 176 -2.14 -3.21 25.64
C PRO A 176 -2.66 -1.92 24.98
N PRO A 177 -3.92 -1.92 24.49
CA PRO A 177 -4.53 -0.69 24.02
C PRO A 177 -4.77 0.25 25.20
N THR A 178 -4.47 1.53 25.00
CA THR A 178 -4.74 2.61 25.94
C THR A 178 -5.80 3.51 25.32
N GLN A 179 -6.90 3.74 26.04
CA GLN A 179 -8.01 4.57 25.59
C GLN A 179 -8.31 5.67 26.62
N GLY A 180 -8.23 6.92 26.16
CA GLY A 180 -8.80 8.08 26.85
C GLY A 180 -10.15 8.45 26.24
N ALA A 181 -10.73 9.57 26.70
CA ALA A 181 -12.00 10.05 26.19
C ALA A 181 -11.93 10.47 24.71
N ASN A 182 -10.80 11.06 24.29
CA ASN A 182 -10.68 11.72 22.99
C ASN A 182 -9.54 11.17 22.13
N ALA A 183 -8.78 10.21 22.63
CA ALA A 183 -7.76 9.52 21.86
C ALA A 183 -7.54 8.11 22.38
N ALA A 184 -7.05 7.23 21.51
CA ALA A 184 -6.61 5.89 21.87
C ALA A 184 -5.34 5.54 21.11
N PHE A 185 -4.44 4.76 21.70
CA PHE A 185 -3.37 4.11 20.97
C PHE A 185 -3.27 2.63 21.32
N GLY A 186 -2.76 1.85 20.38
CA GLY A 186 -2.61 0.42 20.56
C GLY A 186 -2.19 -0.25 19.27
N ALA A 187 -1.91 -1.54 19.35
CA ALA A 187 -1.59 -2.33 18.17
C ALA A 187 -2.87 -2.69 17.42
N ARG A 188 -2.79 -2.71 16.09
CA ARG A 188 -3.71 -3.50 15.28
C ARG A 188 -3.17 -4.92 15.19
N ALA A 189 -4.06 -5.90 15.38
CA ALA A 189 -3.70 -7.30 15.18
C ALA A 189 -3.10 -7.51 13.78
N ALA A 190 -2.24 -8.52 13.66
CA ALA A 190 -1.83 -9.00 12.35
C ALA A 190 -3.07 -9.34 11.52
N THR A 191 -3.25 -8.65 10.40
CA THR A 191 -4.30 -8.96 9.44
C THR A 191 -3.71 -9.85 8.36
N ASN A 192 -4.36 -10.98 8.11
CA ASN A 192 -4.07 -11.79 6.94
C ASN A 192 -4.63 -11.06 5.72
N GLU A 193 -3.75 -10.46 4.92
CA GLU A 193 -4.11 -9.75 3.69
C GLU A 193 -3.94 -10.69 2.49
N THR A 194 -4.85 -10.60 1.53
CA THR A 194 -4.65 -11.20 0.21
C THR A 194 -3.73 -10.27 -0.57
N VAL A 195 -2.51 -10.69 -0.87
CA VAL A 195 -1.52 -9.88 -1.57
C VAL A 195 -0.74 -10.73 -2.56
N PHE A 196 -0.37 -10.15 -3.70
CA PHE A 196 0.54 -10.75 -4.65
C PHE A 196 1.54 -9.72 -5.19
N LEU A 197 2.72 -10.18 -5.61
CA LEU A 197 3.74 -9.38 -6.29
C LEU A 197 3.54 -9.49 -7.79
N ALA A 198 3.07 -8.41 -8.42
CA ALA A 198 3.02 -8.30 -9.88
C ALA A 198 4.42 -7.95 -10.41
N GLN A 199 5.02 -8.85 -11.19
CA GLN A 199 6.31 -8.63 -11.84
C GLN A 199 6.14 -8.49 -13.36
N PHE A 200 6.75 -7.45 -13.93
CA PHE A 200 6.77 -7.27 -15.37
C PHE A 200 7.99 -7.97 -15.95
N GLN A 201 7.79 -8.86 -16.93
CA GLN A 201 8.92 -9.48 -17.62
C GLN A 201 9.61 -8.47 -18.54
N ILE A 202 10.64 -7.80 -18.05
CA ILE A 202 11.53 -6.96 -18.86
C ILE A 202 12.74 -7.82 -19.23
N PHE A 203 12.87 -8.17 -20.52
CA PHE A 203 14.06 -8.84 -21.01
C PHE A 203 15.02 -7.82 -21.63
N VAL A 204 16.25 -7.76 -21.13
CA VAL A 204 17.33 -6.92 -21.64
C VAL A 204 18.26 -7.81 -22.46
N LYS A 205 18.55 -7.42 -23.70
CA LYS A 205 19.43 -8.17 -24.60
C LYS A 205 20.52 -7.28 -25.15
N GLY A 206 21.78 -7.64 -24.92
CA GLY A 206 22.93 -7.07 -25.60
C GLY A 206 23.15 -7.71 -26.98
N THR A 207 24.00 -7.11 -27.81
CA THR A 207 24.35 -7.69 -29.11
C THR A 207 25.01 -9.06 -28.91
N GLY A 208 24.37 -10.12 -29.44
CA GLY A 208 24.90 -11.49 -29.37
C GLY A 208 24.72 -12.21 -28.03
N THR A 209 23.98 -11.66 -27.06
CA THR A 209 23.73 -12.33 -25.77
C THR A 209 22.33 -12.95 -25.70
N THR A 210 22.14 -13.93 -24.81
CA THR A 210 20.81 -14.39 -24.42
C THR A 210 20.09 -13.24 -23.70
N PRO A 211 18.81 -12.96 -24.01
CA PRO A 211 18.05 -11.99 -23.23
C PRO A 211 18.04 -12.38 -21.75
N GLU A 212 18.43 -11.44 -20.88
CA GLU A 212 18.38 -11.59 -19.43
C GLU A 212 17.12 -10.93 -18.89
N LEU A 213 16.46 -11.57 -17.94
CA LEU A 213 15.35 -10.94 -17.22
C LEU A 213 15.93 -9.87 -16.29
N ALA A 214 15.45 -8.63 -16.40
CA ALA A 214 15.81 -7.59 -15.45
C ALA A 214 15.03 -7.81 -14.15
N ASP A 215 15.74 -8.22 -13.10
CA ASP A 215 15.17 -8.44 -11.78
C ASP A 215 14.77 -7.11 -11.12
N GLY A 216 13.66 -7.14 -10.35
CA GLY A 216 13.51 -6.25 -9.20
C GLY A 216 12.50 -5.11 -9.26
N TYR A 217 11.75 -4.91 -10.34
CA TYR A 217 10.74 -3.84 -10.40
C TYR A 217 9.33 -4.42 -10.59
N GLY A 218 8.77 -4.90 -9.49
CA GLY A 218 7.37 -5.28 -9.40
C GLY A 218 6.55 -4.30 -8.57
N MET A 219 5.28 -4.63 -8.38
CA MET A 219 4.37 -3.91 -7.50
C MET A 219 3.59 -4.94 -6.68
N ASN A 220 3.58 -4.78 -5.35
CA ASN A 220 2.69 -5.58 -4.52
C ASN A 220 1.27 -5.02 -4.67
N ILE A 221 0.29 -5.90 -4.90
CA ILE A 221 -1.12 -5.54 -4.98
C ILE A 221 -1.83 -6.24 -3.82
N ALA A 222 -2.29 -5.47 -2.84
CA ALA A 222 -3.16 -5.96 -1.78
C ALA A 222 -4.62 -5.87 -2.23
N VAL A 223 -5.39 -6.93 -1.97
CA VAL A 223 -6.82 -7.02 -2.29
C VAL A 223 -7.61 -6.99 -1.00
N ALA A 224 -8.59 -6.09 -0.93
CA ALA A 224 -9.51 -5.98 0.19
C ALA A 224 -10.95 -6.06 -0.31
N SER A 225 -11.82 -6.76 0.42
CA SER A 225 -13.25 -6.76 0.19
C SER A 225 -13.92 -5.83 1.20
N ASP A 226 -14.78 -4.93 0.72
CA ASP A 226 -15.62 -4.11 1.57
C ASP A 226 -16.57 -5.01 2.38
N TRP A 227 -16.62 -4.81 3.69
CA TRP A 227 -17.32 -5.71 4.59
C TRP A 227 -18.86 -5.63 4.49
N GLN A 228 -19.41 -4.52 3.98
CA GLN A 228 -20.86 -4.35 3.82
C GLN A 228 -21.34 -4.83 2.45
N THR A 229 -20.59 -4.48 1.42
CA THR A 229 -20.99 -4.66 0.02
C THR A 229 -20.34 -5.88 -0.63
N GLY A 230 -19.29 -6.42 -0.02
CA GLY A 230 -18.46 -7.49 -0.59
C GLY A 230 -17.60 -7.04 -1.77
N VAL A 231 -17.67 -5.77 -2.16
CA VAL A 231 -16.96 -5.24 -3.33
C VAL A 231 -15.46 -5.29 -3.07
N GLU A 232 -14.74 -5.98 -3.95
CA GLU A 232 -13.28 -6.04 -3.90
C GLU A 232 -12.66 -4.77 -4.50
N SER A 233 -11.58 -4.31 -3.88
CA SER A 233 -10.76 -3.20 -4.32
C SER A 233 -9.29 -3.54 -4.14
N THR A 234 -8.44 -2.93 -4.96
CA THR A 234 -6.99 -3.14 -4.87
C THR A 234 -6.25 -1.91 -4.35
N ARG A 235 -5.17 -2.16 -3.62
CA ARG A 235 -4.23 -1.14 -3.16
C ARG A 235 -2.81 -1.49 -3.63
N PRO A 236 -2.22 -0.71 -4.55
CA PRO A 236 -0.84 -0.89 -4.96
C PRO A 236 0.12 -0.46 -3.83
N ILE A 237 1.19 -1.22 -3.65
CA ILE A 237 2.22 -1.00 -2.63
C ILE A 237 3.60 -1.21 -3.28
N VAL A 238 4.50 -0.24 -3.12
CA VAL A 238 5.89 -0.35 -3.59
C VAL A 238 6.59 -1.50 -2.83
N PRO A 239 7.39 -2.36 -3.50
CA PRO A 239 8.00 -3.54 -2.85
C PRO A 239 8.81 -3.24 -1.59
N ALA A 240 9.55 -2.12 -1.55
CA ALA A 240 10.30 -1.71 -0.37
C ALA A 240 9.38 -1.45 0.85
N VAL A 241 8.22 -0.81 0.62
CA VAL A 241 7.22 -0.54 1.65
C VAL A 241 6.50 -1.84 2.05
N ALA A 242 6.15 -2.68 1.08
CA ALA A 242 5.55 -3.99 1.33
C ALA A 242 6.47 -4.89 2.17
N LYS A 243 7.79 -4.86 1.95
CA LYS A 243 8.75 -5.61 2.76
C LYS A 243 8.72 -5.20 4.23
N THR A 244 8.49 -3.92 4.54
CA THR A 244 8.28 -3.44 5.91
C THR A 244 6.98 -4.01 6.51
N TYR A 245 5.89 -4.01 5.74
CA TYR A 245 4.58 -4.50 6.20
C TYR A 245 4.51 -6.02 6.40
N TYR A 246 5.10 -6.81 5.50
CA TYR A 246 4.99 -8.28 5.54
C TYR A 246 6.21 -8.96 6.18
N GLY A 247 7.34 -8.26 6.28
CA GLY A 247 8.50 -8.73 7.01
C GLY A 247 9.04 -10.07 6.49
N ALA A 248 9.13 -11.05 7.40
CA ALA A 248 9.62 -12.40 7.06
C ALA A 248 8.68 -13.15 6.09
N HIS A 249 7.42 -12.73 5.97
CA HIS A 249 6.45 -13.32 5.05
C HIS A 249 6.50 -12.69 3.65
N PHE A 250 7.31 -11.65 3.44
CA PHE A 250 7.39 -10.97 2.14
C PHE A 250 7.85 -11.93 1.03
N ASP A 251 8.85 -12.77 1.31
CA ASP A 251 9.39 -13.71 0.32
C ASP A 251 8.43 -14.87 0.01
N SER A 252 7.38 -15.06 0.81
CA SER A 252 6.31 -16.04 0.58
C SER A 252 5.10 -15.47 -0.17
N ILE A 253 5.11 -14.19 -0.54
CA ILE A 253 4.00 -13.57 -1.28
C ILE A 253 3.91 -14.19 -2.68
N PRO A 254 2.72 -14.65 -3.13
CA PRO A 254 2.52 -15.14 -4.49
C PRO A 254 3.03 -14.18 -5.55
N VAL A 255 3.66 -14.71 -6.60
CA VAL A 255 4.24 -13.93 -7.69
C VAL A 255 3.38 -14.07 -8.94
N VAL A 256 2.86 -12.94 -9.42
CA VAL A 256 2.13 -12.86 -10.69
C VAL A 256 3.06 -12.30 -11.74
N THR A 257 3.40 -13.12 -12.71
CA THR A 257 4.24 -12.70 -13.83
C THR A 257 3.37 -12.13 -14.94
N LEU A 258 3.64 -10.89 -15.31
CA LEU A 258 2.95 -10.15 -16.36
C LEU A 258 3.82 -10.09 -17.62
N HIS A 259 3.17 -10.24 -18.78
CA HIS A 259 3.75 -9.78 -20.02
C HIS A 259 3.85 -8.23 -19.98
N PRO A 260 4.78 -7.61 -20.73
CA PRO A 260 4.87 -6.16 -20.86
C PRO A 260 3.57 -5.44 -21.25
N ASP A 261 2.59 -6.17 -21.77
CA ASP A 261 1.27 -5.65 -22.12
C ASP A 261 0.22 -5.70 -20.99
N GLY A 262 0.63 -6.08 -19.77
CA GLY A 262 -0.27 -6.20 -18.62
C GLY A 262 -1.11 -7.47 -18.60
N ILE A 263 -0.89 -8.41 -19.53
CA ILE A 263 -1.54 -9.73 -19.52
C ILE A 263 -0.85 -10.65 -18.50
N VAL A 264 -1.65 -11.32 -17.67
CA VAL A 264 -1.14 -12.33 -16.73
C VAL A 264 -0.64 -13.57 -17.48
N LYS A 265 0.64 -13.89 -17.33
CA LYS A 265 1.27 -15.09 -17.89
C LYS A 265 1.28 -16.25 -16.93
N SER A 266 1.59 -16.00 -15.65
CA SER A 266 1.63 -17.04 -14.64
C SER A 266 1.39 -16.50 -13.25
N ILE A 267 0.92 -17.39 -12.38
CA ILE A 267 0.74 -17.16 -10.96
C ILE A 267 1.52 -18.26 -10.24
N ASP A 268 2.61 -17.91 -9.60
CA ASP A 268 3.36 -18.78 -8.69
C ASP A 268 2.86 -18.52 -7.26
N LEU A 269 2.23 -19.52 -6.65
CA LEU A 269 1.66 -19.41 -5.30
C LEU A 269 2.71 -19.52 -4.18
N GLN A 270 4.00 -19.66 -4.51
CA GLN A 270 5.11 -19.82 -3.57
C GLN A 270 4.95 -21.05 -2.64
N ASN A 271 4.15 -22.02 -3.05
CA ASN A 271 3.90 -23.27 -2.33
C ASN A 271 4.15 -24.52 -3.21
N GLY A 272 4.84 -24.35 -4.34
CA GLY A 272 5.08 -25.38 -5.35
C GLY A 272 4.01 -25.47 -6.44
N SER A 273 2.91 -24.71 -6.35
CA SER A 273 1.88 -24.62 -7.39
C SER A 273 2.11 -23.41 -8.29
N VAL A 274 2.16 -23.65 -9.60
CA VAL A 274 2.26 -22.60 -10.62
C VAL A 274 1.11 -22.77 -11.62
N ILE A 275 0.32 -21.70 -11.79
CA ILE A 275 -0.72 -21.62 -12.82
C ILE A 275 -0.10 -20.89 -14.01
N THR A 276 -0.02 -21.54 -15.17
CA THR A 276 0.44 -20.91 -16.41
C THR A 276 -0.75 -20.59 -17.30
N HIS A 277 -0.81 -19.35 -17.78
CA HIS A 277 -1.71 -18.94 -18.83
C HIS A 277 -1.00 -19.09 -20.18
N ASP A 278 -1.35 -20.14 -20.92
CA ASP A 278 -0.92 -20.28 -22.30
C ASP A 278 -1.53 -19.14 -23.12
N MET A 279 -0.71 -18.14 -23.47
CA MET A 279 -1.15 -17.13 -24.42
C MET A 279 -1.53 -17.84 -25.74
N PRO A 280 -2.70 -17.58 -26.32
CA PRO A 280 -2.97 -18.07 -27.66
C PRO A 280 -1.87 -17.57 -28.60
N ALA A 281 -1.30 -18.48 -29.40
CA ALA A 281 -0.24 -18.15 -30.34
C ALA A 281 -0.64 -16.91 -31.14
N LYS A 282 0.19 -15.86 -31.10
CA LYS A 282 0.03 -14.67 -31.91
C LYS A 282 -0.16 -15.13 -33.36
N LYS A 283 -1.36 -14.97 -33.93
CA LYS A 283 -1.62 -15.34 -35.33
C LYS A 283 -0.50 -14.72 -36.15
N PRO A 284 0.23 -15.49 -36.98
CA PRO A 284 1.27 -14.91 -37.82
C PRO A 284 0.62 -13.82 -38.64
N SER A 285 1.12 -12.59 -38.52
CA SER A 285 0.66 -11.46 -39.31
C SER A 285 0.82 -11.87 -40.77
N GLY A 286 -0.31 -12.13 -41.44
CA GLY A 286 -0.35 -12.54 -42.84
C GLY A 286 0.09 -11.39 -43.72
N ASN A 287 1.40 -11.20 -43.83
CA ASN A 287 2.05 -10.52 -44.94
C ASN A 287 3.20 -11.44 -45.40
N ALA A 288 2.81 -12.58 -45.98
CA ALA A 288 3.71 -13.26 -46.90
C ALA A 288 3.81 -12.36 -48.15
N PRO A 289 5.01 -11.87 -48.53
CA PRO A 289 5.18 -11.19 -49.80
C PRO A 289 4.85 -12.19 -50.90
N LYS A 290 3.93 -11.84 -51.80
CA LYS A 290 3.85 -12.55 -53.07
C LYS A 290 5.07 -12.16 -53.89
N SER A 291 5.83 -13.15 -54.32
CA SER A 291 6.85 -13.02 -55.36
C SER A 291 6.92 -14.34 -56.14
N PRO A 292 7.32 -14.33 -57.42
CA PRO A 292 7.54 -13.20 -58.33
C PRO A 292 6.31 -12.86 -59.18
#